data_AF-A0A3N2RM98-F1
#
_entry.id   AF-A0A3N2RM98-F1
#
_cell.length_a   1.000
_cell.length_b   1.000
_cell.length_c   1.000
_cell.angle_alpha   90.00
_cell.angle_beta   90.00
_cell.angle_gamma   90.00
#
_symmetry.space_group_name_H-M   'P 1'
#
loop_
_entity.id
_entity.type
_entity.pdbx_description
1 polymer ?
#
loop_
_entity_poly.entity_id
_entity_poly.type
_entity_poly.pdbx_seq_one_letter_code
_entity_poly.pdbx_strand_id
1 'polypeptide(L)'
;MLTPRQARYAFLPLMLVAMSVLIGLAVVVFRQGLAQGAEEAWMLAWVLAFTIALPAAMLLMPAIGAVLAHYTRDDKHHVIIPVVGEKVPGAGQ
;
A
#
# COMPACT_ATOMS: atom_id res chain seq x y z
N MET A 1 -16.29 -11.56 9.89
CA MET A 1 -16.12 -10.49 8.87
C MET A 1 -15.34 -9.35 9.52
N LEU A 2 -14.08 -9.15 9.13
CA LEU A 2 -13.26 -8.06 9.67
C LEU A 2 -13.80 -6.73 9.12
N THR A 3 -14.24 -5.84 10.01
CA THR A 3 -14.65 -4.48 9.62
C THR A 3 -13.53 -3.82 8.82
N PRO A 4 -13.83 -3.09 7.73
CA PRO A 4 -12.81 -2.51 6.83
C PRO A 4 -11.81 -1.56 7.52
N ARG A 5 -12.14 -1.05 8.72
CA ARG A 5 -11.22 -0.30 9.59
C ARG A 5 -10.17 -1.19 10.27
N GLN A 6 -10.55 -2.37 10.77
CA GLN A 6 -9.63 -3.29 11.44
C GLN A 6 -8.65 -3.92 10.45
N ALA A 7 -9.11 -4.27 9.25
CA ALA A 7 -8.24 -4.78 8.19
C ALA A 7 -7.14 -3.76 7.85
N ARG A 8 -7.46 -2.46 7.82
CA ARG A 8 -6.52 -1.37 7.53
C ARG A 8 -5.43 -1.18 8.58
N TYR A 9 -5.79 -1.25 9.86
CA TYR A 9 -4.83 -1.11 10.96
C TYR A 9 -3.90 -2.31 11.09
N ALA A 10 -4.35 -3.51 10.72
CA ALA A 10 -3.49 -4.69 10.65
C ALA A 10 -2.61 -4.70 9.39
N PHE A 11 -3.09 -4.11 8.28
CA PHE A 11 -2.39 -4.11 7.00
C PHE A 11 -1.10 -3.27 7.02
N LEU A 12 -1.11 -2.12 7.69
CA LEU A 12 0.05 -1.21 7.78
C LEU A 12 1.30 -1.85 8.43
N PRO A 13 1.22 -2.40 9.65
CA PRO A 13 2.36 -3.08 10.26
C PRO A 13 2.74 -4.35 9.51
N LEU A 14 1.77 -5.10 8.98
CA LEU A 14 2.04 -6.28 8.16
C LEU A 14 2.80 -5.93 6.88
N MET A 15 2.46 -4.83 6.23
CA MET A 15 3.17 -4.36 5.05
C MET A 15 4.58 -3.89 5.37
N LEU A 16 4.77 -3.19 6.50
CA LEU A 16 6.10 -2.79 6.96
C LEU A 16 7.00 -4.00 7.23
N VAL A 17 6.45 -5.06 7.84
CA VAL A 17 7.16 -6.33 8.02
C VAL A 17 7.49 -6.97 6.68
N ALA A 18 6.52 -7.04 5.75
CA ALA A 18 6.74 -7.60 4.42
C ALA A 18 7.84 -6.84 3.63
N MET A 19 7.80 -5.51 3.66
CA MET A 19 8.84 -4.66 3.06
C MET A 19 10.21 -4.89 3.71
N SER A 20 10.26 -4.99 5.04
CA SER A 20 11.51 -5.23 5.77
C SER A 20 12.13 -6.59 5.41
N VAL A 21 11.30 -7.63 5.26
CA VAL A 21 11.75 -8.97 4.81
C VAL A 21 12.31 -8.91 3.39
N LEU A 22 11.63 -8.23 2.47
CA LEU A 22 12.09 -8.07 1.09
C LEU A 22 13.41 -7.30 0.99
N ILE A 23 13.54 -6.20 1.74
CA ILE A 23 14.78 -5.42 1.80
C ILE A 23 15.91 -6.25 2.41
N GLY A 24 15.65 -6.98 3.49
CA GLY A 24 16.63 -7.86 4.11
C GLY A 24 17.15 -8.93 3.15
N LEU A 25 16.24 -9.58 2.41
CA LEU A 25 16.60 -10.55 1.37
C LEU A 25 17.46 -9.91 0.27
N ALA A 26 17.10 -8.70 -0.17
CA ALA A 26 17.87 -7.96 -1.17
C ALA A 26 19.32 -7.71 -0.72
N VAL A 27 19.49 -7.26 0.52
CA VAL A 27 20.81 -6.97 1.09
C VAL A 27 21.66 -8.24 1.19
N VAL A 28 21.08 -9.37 1.60
CA VAL A 28 21.80 -10.66 1.71
C VAL A 28 22.31 -11.12 0.33
N VAL A 29 21.43 -11.12 -0.68
CA VAL A 29 21.79 -11.58 -2.03
C VAL A 29 22.77 -10.61 -2.70
N PHE A 30 22.60 -9.29 -2.52
CA PHE A 30 23.54 -8.29 -3.04
C PHE A 30 24.93 -8.43 -2.40
N ARG A 31 25.00 -8.69 -1.09
CA ARG A 31 26.27 -8.98 -0.39
C ARG A 31 26.94 -10.24 -0.92
N GLN A 32 26.18 -11.29 -1.24
CA GLN A 32 26.71 -12.49 -1.88
C GLN A 32 27.24 -12.19 -3.28
N GLY A 33 26.52 -11.41 -4.09
CA GLY A 33 26.98 -10.97 -5.40
C GLY A 33 28.30 -10.19 -5.32
N LEU A 34 28.41 -9.24 -4.40
CA LEU A 34 29.65 -8.47 -4.18
C LEU A 34 30.83 -9.35 -3.77
N ALA A 35 30.59 -10.46 -3.05
CA ALA A 35 31.63 -11.40 -2.67
C ALA A 35 32.10 -12.28 -3.84
N GLN A 36 31.31 -12.42 -4.91
CA GLN A 36 31.65 -13.19 -6.10
C GLN A 36 32.31 -12.35 -7.21
N GLY A 37 32.03 -11.05 -7.25
CA GLY A 37 32.64 -10.13 -8.21
C GLY A 37 31.75 -8.92 -8.48
N ALA A 38 32.33 -7.82 -8.95
CA ALA A 38 31.56 -6.61 -9.26
C ALA A 38 30.61 -6.83 -10.46
N GLU A 39 31.00 -7.66 -11.43
CA GLU A 39 30.15 -8.01 -12.57
C GLU A 39 28.98 -8.93 -12.15
N GLU A 40 29.22 -9.98 -11.36
CA GLU A 40 28.13 -10.80 -10.82
C GLU A 40 27.17 -10.00 -9.93
N ALA A 41 27.70 -9.11 -9.09
CA ALA A 41 26.88 -8.23 -8.24
C ALA A 41 25.98 -7.30 -9.07
N TRP A 42 26.50 -6.76 -10.17
CA TRP A 42 25.74 -5.89 -11.06
C TRP A 42 24.58 -6.62 -11.72
N MET A 43 24.83 -7.82 -12.24
CA MET A 43 23.80 -8.64 -12.85
C MET A 43 22.74 -9.10 -11.83
N LEU A 44 23.17 -9.51 -10.63
CA LEU A 44 22.26 -9.87 -9.52
C LEU A 44 21.42 -8.68 -9.05
N ALA A 45 22.00 -7.47 -8.99
CA ALA A 45 21.28 -6.27 -8.59
C ALA A 45 20.09 -5.96 -9.51
N TRP A 46 20.27 -6.12 -10.83
CA TRP A 46 19.18 -5.97 -11.78
C TRP A 46 18.08 -7.01 -11.59
N VAL A 47 18.45 -8.28 -11.46
CA VAL A 47 17.48 -9.37 -11.23
C VAL A 47 16.72 -9.18 -9.92
N LEU A 48 17.41 -8.81 -8.85
CA LEU A 48 16.81 -8.47 -7.55
C LEU A 48 15.85 -7.30 -7.67
N ALA A 49 16.26 -6.23 -8.35
CA ALA A 49 15.42 -5.05 -8.54
C ALA A 49 14.09 -5.42 -9.21
N PHE A 50 14.10 -6.22 -10.27
CA PHE A 50 12.87 -6.67 -10.92
C PHE A 50 12.06 -7.64 -10.06
N THR A 51 12.72 -8.59 -9.42
CA THR A 51 12.07 -9.63 -8.59
C THR A 51 11.40 -9.03 -7.36
N ILE A 52 11.96 -7.95 -6.80
CA ILE A 52 11.41 -7.27 -5.62
C ILE A 52 10.43 -6.17 -6.03
N ALA A 53 10.69 -5.42 -7.11
CA ALA A 53 9.84 -4.31 -7.52
C ALA A 53 8.43 -4.76 -7.91
N LEU A 54 8.28 -5.92 -8.57
CA LEU A 54 6.98 -6.47 -8.96
C LEU A 54 6.07 -6.75 -7.74
N PRO A 55 6.46 -7.60 -6.77
CA PRO A 55 5.65 -7.85 -5.58
C PRO A 55 5.55 -6.59 -4.70
N ALA A 56 6.58 -5.75 -4.64
CA ALA A 56 6.50 -4.47 -3.94
C ALA A 56 5.42 -3.57 -4.55
N ALA A 57 5.35 -3.44 -5.88
CA ALA A 57 4.34 -2.64 -6.58
C ALA A 57 2.92 -3.19 -6.36
N MET A 58 2.77 -4.52 -6.36
CA MET A 58 1.49 -5.18 -6.04
C MET A 58 1.04 -4.90 -4.61
N LEU A 59 1.96 -4.77 -3.65
CA LEU A 59 1.64 -4.37 -2.27
C LEU A 59 1.45 -2.85 -2.11
N LEU A 60 2.17 -2.04 -2.88
CA LEU A 60 2.13 -0.58 -2.78
C LEU A 60 0.78 -0.02 -3.21
N MET A 61 0.17 -0.56 -4.28
CA MET A 61 -1.13 -0.11 -4.78
C MET A 61 -2.24 -0.12 -3.70
N PRO A 62 -2.54 -1.26 -3.03
CA PRO A 62 -3.55 -1.28 -1.98
C PRO A 62 -3.16 -0.44 -0.76
N ALA A 63 -1.86 -0.30 -0.47
CA ALA A 63 -1.41 0.52 0.63
C ALA A 63 -1.55 2.01 0.39
N ILE A 64 -1.22 2.49 -0.81
CA ILE A 64 -1.44 3.89 -1.17
C ILE A 64 -2.94 4.19 -1.10
N GLY A 65 -3.81 3.32 -1.63
CA GLY A 65 -5.25 3.46 -1.47
C GLY A 65 -5.72 3.42 0.00
N ALA A 66 -5.05 2.61 0.83
CA ALA A 66 -5.30 2.55 2.25
C ALA A 66 -4.89 3.86 2.99
N VAL A 67 -3.77 4.46 2.62
CA VAL A 67 -3.31 5.73 3.20
C VAL A 67 -4.18 6.89 2.70
N LEU A 68 -4.44 6.97 1.39
CA LEU A 68 -5.24 8.04 0.79
C LEU A 68 -6.63 8.10 1.41
N ALA A 69 -7.37 6.99 1.43
CA ALA A 69 -8.70 7.01 2.04
C ALA A 69 -8.68 6.96 3.59
N HIS A 70 -7.52 6.95 4.24
CA HIS A 70 -7.43 7.32 5.66
C HIS A 70 -7.40 8.85 5.77
N TYR A 71 -6.56 9.50 4.97
CA TYR A 71 -6.43 10.96 4.90
C TYR A 71 -7.73 11.65 4.43
N THR A 72 -8.35 11.17 3.34
CA THR A 72 -9.63 11.71 2.83
C THR A 72 -10.81 11.44 3.78
N ARG A 73 -10.65 10.54 4.76
CA ARG A 73 -11.70 10.27 5.76
C ARG A 73 -11.72 11.31 6.87
N ASP A 74 -10.60 11.98 7.13
CA ASP A 74 -10.55 13.16 8.00
C ASP A 74 -11.23 14.37 7.33
N ASP A 75 -11.08 14.53 6.01
CA ASP A 75 -11.78 15.61 5.27
C ASP A 75 -13.31 15.43 5.24
N LYS A 76 -13.81 14.19 5.32
CA LYS A 76 -15.26 13.90 5.29
C LYS A 76 -16.01 14.11 6.61
N HIS A 77 -15.36 14.64 7.65
CA HIS A 77 -16.09 15.09 8.84
C HIS A 77 -16.83 16.41 8.60
N HIS A 78 -16.61 17.04 7.44
CA HIS A 78 -17.38 18.18 6.99
C HIS A 78 -18.40 17.72 5.95
N VAL A 79 -19.65 17.70 6.40
CA VAL A 79 -20.78 18.14 5.58
C VAL A 79 -21.39 17.08 4.64
N ILE A 80 -22.22 16.21 5.22
CA ILE A 80 -23.43 15.74 4.54
C ILE A 80 -24.41 16.93 4.56
N ILE A 81 -24.23 17.92 3.68
CA ILE A 81 -25.33 18.83 3.35
C ILE A 81 -26.26 17.99 2.46
N PRO A 82 -27.48 17.64 2.91
CA PRO A 82 -28.50 17.25 1.95
C PRO A 82 -28.65 18.43 0.99
N VAL A 83 -28.57 18.18 -0.31
CA VAL A 83 -28.84 19.19 -1.33
C VAL A 83 -30.24 19.74 -1.04
N VAL A 84 -30.28 20.97 -0.52
CA VAL A 84 -31.51 21.70 -0.20
C VAL A 84 -32.22 21.90 -1.54
N GLY A 85 -33.21 21.06 -1.83
CA GLY A 85 -33.96 21.14 -3.08
C GLY A 85 -34.63 19.85 -3.54
N GLU A 86 -34.24 18.68 -3.03
CA GLU A 86 -34.95 17.44 -3.39
C GLU A 86 -36.28 17.36 -2.62
N LYS A 87 -37.37 17.69 -3.31
CA LYS A 87 -38.73 17.50 -2.77
C LYS A 87 -38.97 16.00 -2.59
N VAL A 88 -39.26 15.60 -1.35
CA VAL A 88 -39.74 14.26 -1.02
C VAL A 88 -40.99 13.96 -1.86
N PRO A 89 -40.99 12.91 -2.70
CA PRO A 89 -42.19 12.50 -3.42
C PRO A 89 -43.25 12.07 -2.40
N GLY A 90 -44.36 12.81 -2.30
CA GLY A 90 -45.48 12.49 -1.41
C GLY A 90 -45.90 13.59 -0.42
N ALA A 91 -45.20 14.71 -0.33
CA ALA A 91 -45.64 15.86 0.47
C ALA A 91 -46.53 16.81 -0.35
N GLY A 92 -47.74 16.34 -0.68
CA GLY A 92 -48.74 17.12 -1.41
C GLY A 92 -49.98 16.29 -1.71
N GLN A 93 -50.77 16.03 -0.66
CA GLN A 93 -52.22 16.09 -0.82
C GLN A 93 -52.64 17.55 -0.90
#